data_AF-A0A7X9C8N4-F1
#
_entry.id   AF-A0A7X9C8N4-F1
#
_cell.length_a   1.000
_cell.length_b   1.000
_cell.length_c   1.000
_cell.angle_alpha   90.00
_cell.angle_beta   90.00
_cell.angle_gamma   90.00
#
_symmetry.space_group_name_H-M   'P 1'
#
loop_
_entity.id
_entity.type
_entity.pdbx_description
1 polymer ?
#
loop_
_entity_poly.entity_id
_entity_poly.type
_entity_poly.pdbx_seq_one_letter_code
_entity_poly.pdbx_strand_id
1 'polypeptide(L)'
;MATSATPHLVPTPEQLIWQRDGFGVFFHFGVNTFAGKEWSDGTLSPQIFDPTNLDADEWVRLARDMGAKYVILTAKHHDGFCLWPTATTDYSVASSPWKNGRGDVVREIADACRKHDMKLGLYLSPWDRNAPQYEDAEVYDEFYLAQLRELCTNYGPLYELWFDGAGSAGREYAWDRIGALIDELQPGAMVFNMGPATIRWVG
;
A
#
# COMPACT_ATOMS: atom_id res chain seq x y z
N MET A 1 -35.87 36.00 -8.12
CA MET A 1 -35.68 34.54 -8.22
C MET A 1 -34.19 34.27 -8.04
N ALA A 2 -33.79 33.74 -6.87
CA ALA A 2 -32.40 33.35 -6.64
C ALA A 2 -32.20 31.98 -7.29
N THR A 3 -31.40 31.92 -8.35
CA THR A 3 -30.92 30.66 -8.92
C THR A 3 -30.01 30.01 -7.89
N SER A 4 -30.51 28.96 -7.23
CA SER A 4 -29.69 28.04 -6.46
C SER A 4 -28.70 27.39 -7.44
N ALA A 5 -27.47 27.91 -7.50
CA ALA A 5 -26.41 27.27 -8.25
C ALA A 5 -26.06 25.97 -7.52
N THR A 6 -26.28 24.84 -8.17
CA THR A 6 -25.81 23.55 -7.67
C THR A 6 -24.30 23.66 -7.42
N PRO A 7 -23.79 23.37 -6.21
CA PRO A 7 -22.36 23.49 -5.96
C PRO A 7 -21.61 22.55 -6.91
N HIS A 8 -20.76 23.12 -7.75
CA HIS A 8 -19.89 22.36 -8.63
C HIS A 8 -18.85 21.66 -7.77
N LEU A 9 -18.78 20.33 -7.87
CA LEU A 9 -17.68 19.57 -7.28
C LEU A 9 -16.39 19.99 -7.97
N VAL A 10 -15.45 20.55 -7.20
CA VAL A 10 -14.12 20.95 -7.67
C VAL A 10 -13.08 20.01 -7.06
N PRO A 11 -12.01 19.66 -7.79
CA PRO A 11 -10.96 18.83 -7.23
C PRO A 11 -10.23 19.59 -6.11
N THR A 12 -9.78 18.87 -5.09
CA THR A 12 -8.80 19.42 -4.15
C THR A 12 -7.48 19.72 -4.89
N PRO A 13 -6.60 20.57 -4.33
CA PRO A 13 -5.26 20.78 -4.90
C PRO A 13 -4.50 19.47 -5.16
N GLU A 14 -4.61 18.50 -4.26
CA GLU A 14 -3.98 17.19 -4.32
C GLU A 14 -4.54 16.35 -5.48
N GLN A 15 -5.87 16.30 -5.63
CA GLN A 15 -6.54 15.65 -6.76
C GLN A 15 -6.11 16.27 -8.10
N LEU A 16 -5.93 17.59 -8.16
CA LEU A 16 -5.49 18.27 -9.37
C LEU A 16 -4.02 17.97 -9.71
N ILE A 17 -3.15 17.86 -8.70
CA ILE A 17 -1.76 17.44 -8.87
C ILE A 17 -1.72 15.99 -9.37
N TRP A 18 -2.48 15.10 -8.73
CA TRP A 18 -2.58 13.69 -9.13
C TRP A 18 -3.03 13.52 -10.57
N GLN A 19 -4.08 14.24 -10.96
CA GLN A 19 -4.60 14.22 -12.33
C GLN A 19 -3.58 14.72 -13.37
N ARG A 20 -2.69 15.65 -13.00
CA ARG A 20 -1.65 16.22 -13.86
C ARG A 20 -0.40 15.36 -13.96
N ASP A 21 -0.03 14.69 -12.87
CA ASP A 21 1.09 13.76 -12.83
C ASP A 21 0.86 12.57 -13.79
N GLY A 22 -0.40 12.12 -13.89
CA GLY A 22 -0.86 11.23 -14.94
C GLY A 22 -0.36 9.79 -14.79
N PHE A 23 0.89 9.53 -15.17
CA PHE A 23 1.44 8.18 -15.28
C PHE A 23 2.16 7.73 -14.00
N GLY A 24 1.79 6.56 -13.49
CA GLY A 24 2.46 5.86 -12.40
C GLY A 24 2.66 4.37 -12.70
N VAL A 25 3.52 3.70 -11.92
CA VAL A 25 3.84 2.28 -12.07
C VAL A 25 3.48 1.52 -10.81
N PHE A 26 2.91 0.31 -10.95
CA PHE A 26 2.51 -0.53 -9.83
C PHE A 26 3.39 -1.79 -9.76
N PHE A 27 4.13 -1.96 -8.66
CA PHE A 27 4.91 -3.15 -8.37
C PHE A 27 4.13 -4.11 -7.47
N HIS A 28 3.71 -5.25 -8.06
CA HIS A 28 3.24 -6.40 -7.30
C HIS A 28 4.41 -7.36 -7.11
N PHE A 29 4.84 -7.52 -5.86
CA PHE A 29 5.97 -8.35 -5.49
C PHE A 29 5.74 -8.97 -4.12
N GLY A 30 6.16 -10.22 -3.91
CA GLY A 30 6.00 -10.91 -2.64
C GLY A 30 6.18 -12.42 -2.76
N VAL A 31 5.74 -13.17 -1.74
CA VAL A 31 5.82 -14.65 -1.72
C VAL A 31 5.17 -15.31 -2.94
N ASN A 32 4.10 -14.71 -3.47
CA ASN A 32 3.41 -15.19 -4.66
C ASN A 32 4.28 -15.16 -5.93
N THR A 33 5.23 -14.22 -6.03
CA THR A 33 6.21 -14.16 -7.13
C THR A 33 7.06 -15.43 -7.19
N PHE A 34 7.49 -15.94 -6.02
CA PHE A 34 8.32 -17.15 -5.91
C PHE A 34 7.50 -18.43 -6.07
N ALA A 35 6.20 -18.38 -5.80
CA ALA A 35 5.28 -19.50 -5.96
C ALA A 35 4.64 -19.58 -7.36
N GLY A 36 4.86 -18.58 -8.23
CA GLY A 36 4.22 -18.50 -9.55
C GLY A 36 2.69 -18.41 -9.46
N LYS A 37 2.17 -17.70 -8.45
CA LYS A 37 0.73 -17.54 -8.19
C LYS A 37 0.34 -16.08 -8.31
N GLU A 38 -0.89 -15.83 -8.72
CA GLU A 38 -1.52 -14.51 -8.55
C GLU A 38 -1.94 -14.34 -7.09
N TRP A 39 -2.78 -15.27 -6.60
CA TRP A 39 -3.27 -15.31 -5.22
C TRP A 39 -2.88 -16.63 -4.55
N SER A 40 -2.44 -16.56 -3.29
CA SER A 40 -2.31 -17.71 -2.40
C SER A 40 -3.19 -17.56 -1.17
N ASP A 41 -3.36 -18.65 -0.43
CA ASP A 41 -4.23 -18.77 0.73
C ASP A 41 -3.59 -18.37 2.06
N GLY A 42 -2.48 -17.62 2.00
CA GLY A 42 -1.76 -17.18 3.20
C GLY A 42 -0.96 -18.29 3.90
N THR A 43 -0.81 -19.47 3.28
CA THR A 43 -0.09 -20.61 3.89
C THR A 43 1.33 -20.83 3.33
N LEU A 44 1.75 -20.02 2.34
CA LEU A 44 3.10 -20.11 1.77
C LEU A 44 4.15 -19.82 2.85
N SER A 45 5.26 -20.56 2.85
CA SER A 45 6.31 -20.33 3.85
C SER A 45 7.06 -19.03 3.57
N PRO A 46 7.34 -18.17 4.59
CA PRO A 46 8.25 -17.01 4.45
C PRO A 46 9.63 -17.38 3.91
N GLN A 47 10.05 -18.65 4.06
CA GLN A 47 11.34 -19.15 3.62
C GLN A 47 11.51 -19.13 2.09
N ILE A 48 10.41 -19.07 1.33
CA ILE A 48 10.50 -18.99 -0.15
C ILE A 48 10.84 -17.58 -0.63
N PHE A 49 10.70 -16.58 0.24
CA PHE A 49 11.04 -15.20 -0.10
C PHE A 49 12.54 -14.97 0.07
N ASP A 50 13.29 -15.14 -1.03
CA ASP A 50 14.74 -14.93 -1.06
C ASP A 50 15.21 -14.35 -2.40
N PRO A 51 14.85 -13.09 -2.73
CA PRO A 51 15.33 -12.49 -3.96
C PRO A 51 16.85 -12.29 -3.89
N THR A 52 17.56 -12.91 -4.84
CA THR A 52 19.03 -12.94 -4.84
C THR A 52 19.67 -11.62 -5.26
N ASN A 53 19.02 -10.86 -6.14
CA ASN A 53 19.51 -9.60 -6.70
C ASN A 53 18.42 -8.51 -6.71
N LEU A 54 17.66 -8.39 -5.61
CA LEU A 54 16.69 -7.30 -5.50
C LEU A 54 17.42 -5.95 -5.55
N ASP A 55 17.02 -5.10 -6.49
CA ASP A 55 17.49 -3.72 -6.62
C ASP A 55 16.31 -2.77 -6.82
N ALA A 56 15.82 -2.21 -5.71
CA ALA A 56 14.75 -1.21 -5.71
C ALA A 56 15.16 0.09 -6.42
N ASP A 57 16.45 0.44 -6.43
CA ASP A 57 16.98 1.61 -7.13
C ASP A 57 16.77 1.48 -8.63
N GLU A 58 17.04 0.30 -9.18
CA GLU A 58 16.78 -0.01 -10.58
C GLU A 58 15.29 0.12 -10.93
N TRP A 59 14.39 -0.42 -10.11
CA TRP A 59 12.94 -0.38 -10.37
C TRP A 59 12.43 1.06 -10.46
N VAL A 60 12.78 1.88 -9.47
CA VAL A 60 12.36 3.28 -9.40
C VAL A 60 13.00 4.10 -10.52
N ARG A 61 14.30 3.88 -10.79
CA ARG A 61 15.02 4.56 -11.88
C ARG A 61 14.36 4.26 -13.24
N LEU A 62 14.05 2.99 -13.53
CA LEU A 62 13.40 2.60 -14.77
C LEU A 62 12.00 3.19 -14.89
N ALA A 63 11.19 3.17 -13.82
CA ALA A 63 9.87 3.80 -13.83
C ALA A 63 9.95 5.30 -14.16
N ARG A 64 10.90 6.02 -13.54
CA ARG A 64 11.16 7.42 -13.86
C ARG A 64 11.59 7.61 -15.32
N ASP A 65 12.53 6.79 -15.80
CA ASP A 65 13.06 6.88 -17.17
C ASP A 65 11.97 6.60 -18.22
N MET A 66 10.93 5.82 -17.87
CA MET A 66 9.71 5.61 -18.67
C MET A 66 8.72 6.79 -18.60
N GLY A 67 8.98 7.80 -17.76
CA GLY A 67 8.15 9.00 -17.60
C GLY A 67 7.14 8.95 -16.47
N ALA A 68 7.16 7.92 -15.62
CA ALA A 68 6.28 7.85 -14.45
C ALA A 68 6.60 8.98 -13.45
N LYS A 69 5.58 9.42 -12.71
CA LYS A 69 5.70 10.43 -11.64
C LYS A 69 5.61 9.85 -10.24
N TYR A 70 5.08 8.64 -10.13
CA TYR A 70 4.93 7.93 -8.88
C TYR A 70 5.00 6.42 -9.12
N VAL A 71 5.31 5.69 -8.05
CA VAL A 71 5.24 4.23 -8.03
C VAL A 71 4.39 3.77 -6.85
N ILE A 72 3.72 2.63 -6.97
CA ILE A 72 2.97 2.00 -5.88
C ILE A 72 3.55 0.61 -5.65
N LEU A 73 3.88 0.28 -4.39
CA LEU A 73 4.34 -1.06 -4.01
C LEU A 73 3.26 -1.78 -3.19
N THR A 74 3.04 -3.07 -3.46
CA THR A 74 2.30 -3.96 -2.55
C THR A 74 3.08 -4.20 -1.26
N ALA A 75 2.89 -3.36 -0.23
CA ALA A 75 3.50 -3.55 1.08
C ALA A 75 3.00 -4.84 1.73
N LYS A 76 1.71 -5.17 1.53
CA LYS A 76 1.08 -6.45 1.88
C LYS A 76 0.00 -6.79 0.85
N HIS A 77 0.05 -7.98 0.27
CA HIS A 77 -1.00 -8.48 -0.63
C HIS A 77 -2.04 -9.34 0.13
N HIS A 78 -3.03 -9.93 -0.55
CA HIS A 78 -4.08 -10.72 0.10
C HIS A 78 -3.56 -11.92 0.89
N ASP A 79 -2.40 -12.46 0.51
CA ASP A 79 -1.76 -13.55 1.26
C ASP A 79 -1.30 -13.15 2.66
N GLY A 80 -1.25 -11.85 2.98
CA GLY A 80 -0.89 -11.33 4.29
C GLY A 80 0.62 -11.15 4.53
N PHE A 81 1.49 -11.53 3.58
CA PHE A 81 2.94 -11.43 3.78
C PHE A 81 3.39 -9.96 3.71
N CYS A 82 3.97 -9.47 4.81
CA CYS A 82 4.40 -8.08 4.92
C CYS A 82 5.83 -7.88 4.38
N LEU A 83 6.00 -6.95 3.44
CA LEU A 83 7.28 -6.61 2.81
C LEU A 83 8.18 -5.69 3.66
N TRP A 84 7.77 -5.38 4.88
CA TRP A 84 8.55 -4.66 5.89
C TRP A 84 8.57 -5.46 7.20
N PRO A 85 9.58 -5.26 8.07
CA PRO A 85 9.68 -5.96 9.35
C PRO A 85 8.69 -5.36 10.37
N THR A 86 7.40 -5.56 10.13
CA THR A 86 6.31 -5.10 11.02
C THR A 86 6.42 -5.70 12.41
N ALA A 87 6.01 -4.95 13.44
CA ALA A 87 5.91 -5.47 14.79
C ALA A 87 4.62 -6.27 15.05
N THR A 88 3.70 -6.31 14.07
CA THR A 88 2.35 -6.84 14.25
C THR A 88 2.21 -8.35 13.98
N THR A 89 3.08 -8.92 13.15
CA THR A 89 3.04 -10.34 12.76
C THR A 89 4.42 -10.87 12.38
N ASP A 90 4.66 -12.15 12.63
CA ASP A 90 5.86 -12.87 12.17
C ASP A 90 5.78 -13.21 10.67
N TYR A 91 4.62 -13.06 10.02
CA TYR A 91 4.45 -13.33 8.58
C TYR A 91 4.93 -12.14 7.72
N SER A 92 6.22 -11.89 7.79
CA SER A 92 6.90 -10.77 7.14
C SER A 92 8.30 -11.14 6.64
N VAL A 93 8.95 -10.21 5.96
CA VAL A 93 10.36 -10.31 5.55
C VAL A 93 11.31 -10.59 6.72
N ALA A 94 10.94 -10.24 7.96
CA ALA A 94 11.74 -10.55 9.14
C ALA A 94 11.90 -12.06 9.37
N SER A 95 10.95 -12.87 8.91
CA SER A 95 10.96 -14.33 8.99
C SER A 95 11.48 -15.01 7.73
N SER A 96 12.02 -14.25 6.77
CA SER A 96 12.58 -14.77 5.52
C SER A 96 14.13 -14.83 5.57
N PRO A 97 14.77 -15.69 4.75
CA PRO A 97 16.24 -15.70 4.65
C PRO A 97 16.81 -14.43 4.00
N TRP A 98 15.98 -13.69 3.26
CA TRP A 98 16.41 -12.49 2.55
C TRP A 98 17.07 -11.47 3.49
N LYS A 99 18.30 -11.07 3.14
CA LYS A 99 19.16 -10.19 3.96
C LYS A 99 19.30 -10.67 5.43
N ASN A 100 19.20 -11.98 5.66
CA ASN A 100 19.21 -12.62 6.97
C ASN A 100 18.09 -12.10 7.89
N GLY A 101 16.87 -11.95 7.38
CA GLY A 101 15.71 -11.47 8.14
C GLY A 101 15.77 -9.98 8.52
N ARG A 102 16.69 -9.21 7.93
CA ARG A 102 16.87 -7.78 8.21
C ARG A 102 16.49 -6.88 7.03
N GLY A 103 15.95 -7.46 5.97
CA GLY A 103 15.52 -6.71 4.80
C GLY A 103 14.22 -5.94 5.06
N ASP A 104 14.02 -4.86 4.31
CA ASP A 104 12.80 -4.05 4.31
C ASP A 104 12.62 -3.51 2.88
N VAL A 105 11.74 -4.14 2.10
CA VAL A 105 11.52 -3.75 0.70
C VAL A 105 10.84 -2.38 0.63
N VAL A 106 9.95 -2.08 1.58
CA VAL A 106 9.26 -0.79 1.66
C VAL A 106 10.28 0.33 1.88
N ARG A 107 11.27 0.13 2.76
CA ARG A 107 12.38 1.07 2.96
C ARG A 107 13.20 1.26 1.70
N GLU A 108 13.60 0.16 1.04
CA GLU A 108 14.44 0.22 -0.16
C GLU A 108 13.76 0.99 -1.31
N ILE A 109 12.46 0.77 -1.50
CA ILE A 109 11.66 1.54 -2.48
C ILE A 109 11.49 3.00 -2.05
N ALA A 110 11.21 3.27 -0.76
CA ALA A 110 11.08 4.64 -0.27
C ALA A 110 12.38 5.45 -0.42
N ASP A 111 13.52 4.84 -0.15
CA ASP A 111 14.83 5.46 -0.28
C ASP A 111 15.20 5.69 -1.75
N ALA A 112 14.89 4.72 -2.63
CA ALA A 112 15.04 4.88 -4.08
C ALA A 112 14.14 6.00 -4.63
N CYS A 113 12.88 6.07 -4.18
CA CYS A 113 11.95 7.15 -4.53
C CYS A 113 12.51 8.52 -4.15
N ARG A 114 13.01 8.66 -2.92
CA ARG A 114 13.65 9.90 -2.46
C ARG A 114 14.88 10.27 -3.29
N LYS A 115 15.71 9.28 -3.65
CA LYS A 115 16.92 9.50 -4.46
C LYS A 115 16.60 9.98 -5.88
N HIS A 116 15.50 9.52 -6.46
CA HIS A 116 15.14 9.79 -7.86
C HIS A 116 14.01 10.82 -8.05
N ASP A 117 13.62 11.53 -6.98
CA ASP A 117 12.51 12.49 -6.98
C ASP A 117 11.19 11.88 -7.48
N MET A 118 10.95 10.63 -7.10
CA MET A 118 9.75 9.87 -7.42
C MET A 118 8.82 9.85 -6.22
N LYS A 119 7.52 10.00 -6.45
CA LYS A 119 6.52 9.92 -5.39
C LYS A 119 6.21 8.44 -5.07
N LEU A 120 5.98 8.15 -3.79
CA LEU A 120 5.72 6.78 -3.32
C LEU A 120 4.26 6.61 -2.93
N GLY A 121 3.60 5.61 -3.47
CA GLY A 121 2.37 5.05 -2.92
C GLY A 121 2.57 3.65 -2.37
N LEU A 122 1.69 3.25 -1.45
CA LEU A 122 1.70 1.93 -0.84
C LEU A 122 0.32 1.28 -0.93
N TYR A 123 0.31 0.03 -1.34
CA TYR A 123 -0.84 -0.85 -1.27
C TYR A 123 -0.76 -1.68 0.00
N LEU A 124 -1.84 -1.65 0.77
CA LEU A 124 -2.04 -2.47 1.96
C LEU A 124 -3.37 -3.17 1.79
N SER A 125 -3.36 -4.49 1.58
CA SER A 125 -4.59 -5.22 1.34
C SER A 125 -5.50 -5.23 2.56
N PRO A 126 -6.77 -4.76 2.45
CA PRO A 126 -7.75 -4.92 3.53
C PRO A 126 -8.06 -6.39 3.79
N TRP A 127 -8.18 -7.21 2.74
CA TRP A 127 -8.36 -8.65 2.86
C TRP A 127 -7.04 -9.33 3.21
N ASP A 128 -7.00 -10.06 4.32
CA ASP A 128 -5.82 -10.80 4.78
C ASP A 128 -6.19 -12.27 4.98
N ARG A 129 -5.45 -13.16 4.31
CA ARG A 129 -5.68 -14.61 4.33
C ARG A 129 -4.75 -15.35 5.30
N ASN A 130 -3.86 -14.64 5.99
CA ASN A 130 -2.92 -15.22 6.95
C ASN A 130 -3.25 -14.83 8.40
N ALA A 131 -3.61 -13.56 8.64
CA ALA A 131 -3.82 -13.03 9.98
C ALA A 131 -5.01 -13.72 10.68
N PRO A 132 -4.81 -14.46 11.79
CA PRO A 132 -5.91 -15.06 12.54
C PRO A 132 -6.92 -14.02 13.06
N GLN A 133 -6.45 -12.80 13.32
CA GLN A 133 -7.25 -11.65 13.70
C GLN A 133 -8.36 -11.36 12.69
N TYR A 134 -8.18 -11.71 11.40
CA TYR A 134 -9.14 -11.41 10.35
C TYR A 134 -10.55 -11.97 10.65
N GLU A 135 -10.68 -13.05 11.42
CA GLU A 135 -12.00 -13.61 11.79
C GLU A 135 -12.84 -12.67 12.66
N ASP A 136 -12.21 -11.79 13.44
CA ASP A 136 -12.85 -10.81 14.31
C ASP A 136 -12.64 -9.39 13.76
N ALA A 137 -13.73 -8.69 13.47
CA ALA A 137 -13.66 -7.38 12.82
C ALA A 137 -12.92 -6.34 13.68
N GLU A 138 -13.23 -6.25 14.98
CA GLU A 138 -12.65 -5.25 15.87
C GLU A 138 -11.16 -5.52 16.10
N VAL A 139 -10.81 -6.80 16.31
CA VAL A 139 -9.40 -7.19 16.52
C VAL A 139 -8.58 -6.98 15.24
N TYR A 140 -9.13 -7.31 14.07
CA TYR A 140 -8.45 -7.06 12.81
C TYR A 140 -8.29 -5.57 12.52
N ASP A 141 -9.27 -4.74 12.86
CA ASP A 141 -9.18 -3.30 12.63
C ASP A 141 -8.06 -2.67 13.46
N GLU A 142 -7.84 -3.10 14.71
CA GLU A 142 -6.67 -2.66 15.50
C GLU A 142 -5.35 -3.12 14.88
N PHE A 143 -5.30 -4.38 14.43
CA PHE A 143 -4.13 -4.94 13.75
C PHE A 143 -3.80 -4.15 12.47
N TYR A 144 -4.81 -3.87 11.66
CA TYR A 144 -4.67 -3.13 10.41
C TYR A 144 -4.27 -1.67 10.64
N LEU A 145 -4.86 -1.00 11.64
CA LEU A 145 -4.49 0.37 12.01
C LEU A 145 -3.05 0.46 12.53
N ALA A 146 -2.56 -0.55 13.26
CA ALA A 146 -1.17 -0.60 13.68
C ALA A 146 -0.21 -0.72 12.47
N GLN A 147 -0.51 -1.60 11.51
CA GLN A 147 0.26 -1.72 10.27
C GLN A 147 0.24 -0.42 9.45
N LEU A 148 -0.95 0.18 9.27
CA LEU A 148 -1.08 1.43 8.54
C LEU A 148 -0.30 2.57 9.22
N ARG A 149 -0.30 2.64 10.57
CA ARG A 149 0.49 3.63 11.31
C ARG A 149 1.98 3.47 11.06
N GLU A 150 2.51 2.25 11.08
CA GLU A 150 3.93 1.99 10.75
C GLU A 150 4.28 2.51 9.36
N LEU A 151 3.45 2.19 8.36
CA LEU A 151 3.66 2.59 6.96
C LEU A 151 3.58 4.12 6.78
N CYS A 152 2.59 4.76 7.40
CA CYS A 152 2.38 6.20 7.32
C CYS A 152 3.39 7.03 8.15
N THR A 153 4.11 6.42 9.09
CA THR A 153 5.06 7.16 9.96
C THR A 153 6.49 7.00 9.51
N ASN A 154 6.89 5.79 9.10
CA ASN A 154 8.32 5.45 9.04
C ASN A 154 8.95 5.68 7.67
N TYR A 155 8.17 5.78 6.59
CA TYR A 155 8.70 5.73 5.21
C TYR A 155 8.72 7.07 4.47
N GLY A 156 8.35 8.16 5.16
CA GLY A 156 8.28 9.50 4.60
C GLY A 156 6.91 9.83 4.01
N PRO A 157 6.78 10.90 3.22
CA PRO A 157 5.52 11.29 2.61
C PRO A 157 5.02 10.22 1.63
N LEU A 158 3.77 9.83 1.78
CA LEU A 158 3.05 8.96 0.87
C LEU A 158 2.17 9.80 -0.05
N TYR A 159 2.23 9.47 -1.32
CA TYR A 159 1.46 10.11 -2.37
C TYR A 159 0.14 9.39 -2.62
N GLU A 160 0.12 8.07 -2.45
CA GLU A 160 -1.09 7.27 -2.64
C GLU A 160 -1.15 6.10 -1.65
N LEU A 161 -2.33 5.86 -1.08
CA LEU A 161 -2.67 4.69 -0.27
C LEU A 161 -3.73 3.89 -1.00
N TRP A 162 -3.42 2.63 -1.26
CA TRP A 162 -4.24 1.76 -2.10
C TRP A 162 -4.93 0.68 -1.26
N PHE A 163 -6.26 0.76 -1.20
CA PHE A 163 -7.10 -0.19 -0.46
C PHE A 163 -7.98 -0.98 -1.43
N ASP A 164 -7.62 -2.25 -1.62
CA ASP A 164 -8.28 -3.14 -2.56
C ASP A 164 -9.67 -3.60 -2.10
N GLY A 165 -10.63 -3.62 -3.02
CA GLY A 165 -11.97 -4.16 -2.79
C GLY A 165 -12.06 -5.67 -2.94
N ALA A 166 -11.08 -6.32 -3.59
CA ALA A 166 -11.08 -7.77 -3.78
C ALA A 166 -11.09 -8.53 -2.45
N GLY A 167 -11.98 -9.53 -2.35
CA GLY A 167 -12.15 -10.34 -1.13
C GLY A 167 -12.89 -9.67 0.03
N SER A 168 -13.20 -8.37 -0.08
CA SER A 168 -13.84 -7.58 0.99
C SER A 168 -15.37 -7.54 0.91
N ALA A 169 -16.00 -8.33 0.04
CA ALA A 169 -17.44 -8.31 -0.16
C ALA A 169 -18.19 -8.67 1.15
N GLY A 170 -19.03 -7.76 1.63
CA GLY A 170 -19.80 -7.95 2.86
C GLY A 170 -19.01 -7.72 4.16
N ARG A 171 -17.74 -7.29 4.07
CA ARG A 171 -16.95 -6.87 5.23
C ARG A 171 -16.95 -5.36 5.37
N GLU A 172 -17.24 -4.89 6.57
CA GLU A 172 -17.00 -3.51 6.98
C GLU A 172 -15.67 -3.44 7.74
N TYR A 173 -14.92 -2.38 7.49
CA TYR A 173 -13.68 -2.07 8.20
C TYR A 173 -13.86 -0.71 8.89
N ALA A 174 -13.03 -0.41 9.88
CA ALA A 174 -13.05 0.89 10.59
C ALA A 174 -12.58 2.08 9.73
N TRP A 175 -13.24 2.36 8.60
CA TRP A 175 -12.87 3.38 7.64
C TRP A 175 -12.80 4.79 8.21
N ASP A 176 -13.64 5.13 9.19
CA ASP A 176 -13.58 6.42 9.88
C ASP A 176 -12.25 6.59 10.65
N ARG A 177 -11.78 5.53 11.31
CA ARG A 177 -10.52 5.53 12.07
C ARG A 177 -9.31 5.47 11.15
N ILE A 178 -9.40 4.67 10.07
CA ILE A 178 -8.39 4.62 9.01
C ILE A 178 -8.23 6.00 8.38
N GLY A 179 -9.34 6.67 8.04
CA GLY A 179 -9.32 8.02 7.50
C GLY A 179 -8.73 9.04 8.45
N ALA A 180 -9.15 9.04 9.72
CA ALA A 180 -8.58 9.94 10.72
C ALA A 180 -7.06 9.77 10.89
N LEU A 181 -6.55 8.53 10.80
CA LEU A 181 -5.11 8.26 10.85
C LEU A 181 -4.39 8.79 9.61
N ILE A 182 -4.99 8.63 8.42
CA ILE A 182 -4.42 9.18 7.17
C ILE A 182 -4.40 10.70 7.22
N ASP A 183 -5.49 11.34 7.65
CA ASP A 183 -5.56 12.79 7.82
C ASP A 183 -4.51 13.31 8.82
N GLU A 184 -4.24 12.55 9.89
CA GLU A 184 -3.22 12.87 10.90
C GLU A 184 -1.80 12.78 10.32
N LEU A 185 -1.47 11.69 9.63
CA LEU A 185 -0.08 11.32 9.31
C LEU A 185 0.31 11.62 7.87
N GLN A 186 -0.63 11.58 6.95
CA GLN A 186 -0.44 11.69 5.49
C GLN A 186 -1.58 12.49 4.82
N PRO A 187 -1.88 13.73 5.26
CA PRO A 187 -3.04 14.51 4.79
C PRO A 187 -3.01 14.86 3.30
N GLY A 188 -1.86 14.72 2.63
CA GLY A 188 -1.70 14.94 1.20
C GLY A 188 -1.82 13.68 0.34
N ALA A 189 -1.99 12.49 0.96
CA ALA A 189 -2.04 11.24 0.24
C ALA A 189 -3.39 11.05 -0.45
N MET A 190 -3.35 10.60 -1.70
CA MET A 190 -4.53 10.11 -2.41
C MET A 190 -4.95 8.75 -1.85
N VAL A 191 -6.21 8.58 -1.49
CA VAL A 191 -6.77 7.29 -1.07
C VAL A 191 -7.56 6.66 -2.21
N PHE A 192 -7.20 5.43 -2.59
CA PHE A 192 -7.84 4.69 -3.67
C PHE A 192 -8.94 3.73 -3.19
N ASN A 193 -10.10 3.87 -3.82
CA ASN A 193 -11.23 2.93 -3.89
C ASN A 193 -12.02 2.69 -2.60
N MET A 194 -11.41 2.13 -1.56
CA MET A 194 -12.12 1.88 -0.29
C MET A 194 -11.89 2.99 0.73
N GLY A 195 -12.80 3.10 1.71
CA GLY A 195 -12.71 4.05 2.80
C GLY A 195 -12.92 5.51 2.37
N PRO A 196 -12.13 6.48 2.88
CA PRO A 196 -12.23 7.90 2.54
C PRO A 196 -11.64 8.19 1.15
N ALA A 197 -12.17 7.51 0.14
CA ALA A 197 -11.61 7.49 -1.20
C ALA A 197 -11.62 8.88 -1.86
N THR A 198 -10.45 9.26 -2.37
CA THR A 198 -10.23 10.50 -3.15
C THR A 198 -10.12 10.22 -4.65
N ILE A 199 -9.80 8.97 -5.01
CA ILE A 199 -9.79 8.41 -6.36
C ILE A 199 -10.50 7.05 -6.35
N ARG A 200 -11.04 6.63 -7.50
CA ARG A 200 -11.86 5.42 -7.61
C ARG A 200 -11.37 4.51 -8.73
N TRP A 201 -11.72 3.24 -8.62
CA TRP A 201 -11.56 2.27 -9.70
C TRP A 201 -12.42 2.64 -10.93
N VAL A 202 -11.97 2.25 -12.12
CA VAL A 202 -12.57 2.64 -13.40
C VAL A 202 -13.65 1.67 -13.91
N GLY A 203 -13.96 0.62 -13.14
CA GLY A 203 -14.89 -0.47 -13.51
C GLY A 203 -14.16 -1.73 -13.96
#